data_AF-A0A5E7Y8I3-F1
#
_entry.id   AF-A0A5E7Y8I3-F1
#
_cell.length_a   1.000
_cell.length_b   1.000
_cell.length_c   1.000
_cell.angle_alpha   90.00
_cell.angle_beta   90.00
_cell.angle_gamma   90.00
#
_symmetry.space_group_name_H-M   'P 1'
#
loop_
_entity.id
_entity.type
_entity.pdbx_description
1 polymer ?
#
loop_
_entity_poly.entity_id
_entity_poly.type
_entity_poly.pdbx_seq_one_letter_code
_entity_poly.pdbx_strand_id
1 'polypeptide(L)' 'MCDINPMFHMDTDYMWRWFVTDVYGNLVCISANAFFSFEDVRLDYDNARRAFMPLAA' A
#
# COMPACT_ATOMS: atom_id res chain seq x y z
N MET A 1 -9.51 12.34 -10.48
CA MET A 1 -8.93 11.47 -9.43
C MET A 1 -8.02 10.48 -10.15
N CYS A 2 -6.79 10.29 -9.68
CA CYS A 2 -5.94 9.24 -10.22
C CYS A 2 -6.44 7.94 -9.60
N ASP A 3 -7.03 7.05 -10.41
CA ASP A 3 -7.50 5.76 -9.93
C ASP A 3 -6.27 4.92 -9.56
N ILE A 4 -6.20 4.54 -8.28
CA ILE A 4 -5.08 3.79 -7.71
C ILE A 4 -5.52 2.39 -7.32
N ASN A 5 -4.66 1.41 -7.58
CA ASN A 5 -4.91 0.01 -7.25
C ASN A 5 -3.91 -0.46 -6.18
N PRO A 6 -4.35 -0.68 -4.93
CA PRO A 6 -3.49 -1.26 -3.90
C PRO A 6 -3.33 -2.76 -4.12
N MET A 7 -2.10 -3.24 -3.97
CA MET A 7 -1.76 -4.65 -4.00
C MET A 7 -0.94 -5.02 -2.77
N PHE A 8 -1.15 -6.23 -2.27
CA PHE A 8 -0.44 -6.80 -1.12
C PHE A 8 0.28 -8.06 -1.57
N HIS A 9 1.56 -8.16 -1.23
CA HIS A 9 2.42 -9.27 -1.63
C HIS A 9 3.31 -9.69 -0.46
N MET A 10 3.48 -10.99 -0.29
CA MET A 10 4.49 -11.57 0.58
C MET A 10 5.74 -11.85 -0.26
N ASP A 11 6.87 -11.25 0.11
CA ASP A 11 8.15 -11.43 -0.56
C ASP A 11 8.84 -12.77 -0.19
N THR A 12 10.03 -13.00 -0.75
CA THR A 12 10.78 -14.25 -0.56
C THR A 12 11.25 -14.48 0.88
N ASP A 13 11.24 -13.44 1.71
CA ASP A 13 11.63 -13.50 3.12
C ASP A 13 10.40 -13.71 4.03
N TYR A 14 9.26 -14.07 3.44
CA TYR A 14 7.96 -14.21 4.12
C TYR A 14 7.46 -12.92 4.76
N MET A 15 7.86 -11.77 4.22
CA MET A 15 7.44 -10.46 4.71
C MET A 15 6.41 -9.84 3.75
N TRP A 16 5.34 -9.32 4.32
CA TRP A 16 4.30 -8.59 3.61
C TRP A 16 4.71 -7.15 3.29
N ARG A 17 4.36 -6.72 2.09
CA ARG A 17 4.48 -5.35 1.60
C ARG A 17 3.23 -4.95 0.83
N TRP A 18 2.87 -3.67 0.92
CA TRP A 18 1.88 -3.08 0.03
C TRP A 18 2.54 -2.20 -1.02
N PHE A 19 1.93 -2.13 -2.19
CA PHE A 19 2.32 -1.25 -3.30
C PHE A 19 1.06 -0.70 -3.96
N VAL A 20 1.20 0.47 -4.54
CA VAL A 20 0.13 1.14 -5.27
C VAL A 20 0.57 1.28 -6.72
N THR A 21 -0.28 0.84 -7.63
CA THR A 21 -0.10 1.07 -9.05
C THR A 21 -1.14 2.03 -9.58
N ASP A 22 -0.82 2.67 -10.70
CA ASP A 22 -1.83 3.33 -11.53
C ASP A 22 -2.70 2.28 -12.27
N VAL A 23 -3.66 2.78 -13.06
CA VAL A 23 -4.55 1.94 -13.88
C VAL A 23 -3.84 1.16 -14.99
N TYR A 24 -2.61 1.55 -15.35
CA TYR A 24 -1.79 0.90 -16.36
C TYR A 24 -0.82 -0.12 -15.75
N GLY A 25 -0.82 -0.25 -14.43
CA GLY A 25 0.06 -1.15 -13.69
C GLY A 25 1.45 -0.56 -13.39
N ASN A 26 1.67 0.73 -13.64
CA ASN A 26 2.92 1.38 -13.26
C ASN A 26 2.97 1.56 -11.75
N LEU A 27 4.12 1.24 -11.14
CA LEU A 27 4.34 1.46 -9.72
C LEU A 27 4.37 2.95 -9.40
N VAL A 28 3.48 3.38 -8.49
CA VAL A 28 3.40 4.77 -8.01
C VAL A 28 4.13 4.91 -6.69
N CYS A 29 3.88 3.99 -5.75
CA CYS A 29 4.56 3.96 -4.46
C CYS A 29 4.53 2.56 -3.84
N ILE A 30 5.41 2.36 -2.86
CA ILE A 30 5.55 1.12 -2.10
C ILE A 30 5.70 1.45 -0.62
N SER A 31 5.25 0.52 0.23
CA SER A 31 5.57 0.51 1.66
C SER A 31 7.07 0.68 1.92
N ALA A 32 7.41 1.57 2.85
CA ALA A 32 8.80 1.77 3.30
C ALA A 32 9.30 0.59 4.15
N ASN A 33 8.39 -0.06 4.87
CA ASN A 33 8.66 -1.18 5.77
C ASN A 33 8.12 -2.50 5.19
N ALA A 34 8.63 -3.61 5.72
CA ALA A 34 8.08 -4.94 5.50
C ALA A 34 7.50 -5.46 6.82
N PHE A 35 6.45 -6.27 6.74
CA PHE A 35 5.68 -6.69 7.90
C PHE A 35 5.56 -8.20 7.97
N PHE A 36 5.66 -8.80 9.15
CA PHE A 36 5.48 -10.25 9.28
C PHE A 36 3.99 -10.66 9.16
N SER A 37 3.08 -9.78 9.59
CA SER A 37 1.64 -10.02 9.56
C SER A 37 0.94 -9.30 8.39
N PHE A 38 -0.06 -9.96 7.80
CA PHE A 38 -0.95 -9.33 6.83
C PHE A 38 -1.78 -8.19 7.45
N GLU A 39 -2.12 -8.31 8.72
CA GLU A 39 -2.91 -7.28 9.43
C GLU A 39 -2.10 -5.98 9.60
N ASP A 40 -0.81 -6.10 9.92
CA ASP A 40 0.08 -4.95 10.11
C ASP A 40 0.32 -4.20 8.79
N VAL A 41 0.57 -4.90 7.68
CA VAL A 41 0.75 -4.26 6.37
C VAL A 41 -0.53 -3.55 5.90
N ARG A 42 -1.70 -4.10 6.24
CA ARG A 42 -2.99 -3.49 5.91
C ARG A 42 -3.22 -2.23 6.73
N LEU A 43 -2.90 -2.28 8.03
CA LEU A 43 -3.00 -1.14 8.91
C LEU A 43 -2.07 0.00 8.47
N ASP A 44 -0.83 -0.32 8.08
CA ASP A 44 0.12 0.66 7.54
C ASP A 44 -0.40 1.31 6.26
N TYR A 45 -0.94 0.53 5.32
CA TYR A 45 -1.56 1.05 4.11
C TYR A 45 -2.73 1.99 4.43
N ASP A 46 -3.65 1.61 5.32
CA ASP A 46 -4.80 2.43 5.68
C ASP A 46 -4.37 3.76 6.32
N ASN A 47 -3.31 3.74 7.13
CA ASN A 47 -2.72 4.94 7.72
C ASN A 47 -2.07 5.84 6.65
N ALA A 48 -1.29 5.27 5.74
CA ALA A 48 -0.69 6.00 4.63
C ALA A 48 -1.76 6.64 3.74
N ARG A 49 -2.80 5.89 3.38
CA ARG A 49 -3.93 6.37 2.59
C ARG A 49 -4.63 7.55 3.26
N ARG A 50 -4.87 7.49 4.57
CA ARG A 50 -5.46 8.61 5.35
C ARG A 50 -4.58 9.86 5.37
N ALA A 51 -3.26 9.70 5.39
CA ALA A 51 -2.34 10.82 5.37
C ALA A 51 -2.31 11.55 4.01
N PHE A 52 -2.45 10.80 2.90
CA PHE A 52 -2.42 11.37 1.54
C PHE A 52 -3.79 11.77 0.99
N MET A 53 -4.89 11.25 1.53
CA MET A 53 -6.25 11.71 1.27
C MET A 53 -6.77 12.45 2.49
N PRO A 54 -6.43 13.76 2.68
CA PRO A 54 -7.17 14.54 3.65
C PRO A 54 -8.64 14.45 3.23
N LEU A 55 -9.51 14.12 4.19
CA LEU A 55 -10.96 14.10 4.00
C LEU A 55 -11.35 15.26 3.09
N ALA A 56 -11.97 14.97 1.95
CA ALA A 56 -12.78 15.97 1.29
C ALA A 56 -13.82 16.39 2.33
N ALA A 57 -13.59 17.55 2.94
CA ALA A 57 -14.46 18.17 3.92
C ALA A 57 -15.79 18.57 3.26
#